data_AF-A0A9E0V9C3-F1
#
_entry.id   AF-A0A9E0V9C3-F1
#
_cell.length_a   1.000
_cell.length_b   1.000
_cell.length_c   1.000
_cell.angle_alpha   90.00
_cell.angle_beta   90.00
_cell.angle_gamma   90.00
#
_symmetry.space_group_name_H-M   'P 1'
#
loop_
_entity.id
_entity.type
_entity.pdbx_description
1 polymer ?
#
loop_
_entity_poly.entity_id
_entity_poly.type
_entity_poly.pdbx_seq_one_letter_code
_entity_poly.pdbx_strand_id
1 'polypeptide(L)'
;MNGNLLDANAAALVNAVNCVGVMGKGLALQFKNRFPAGYFQAYKRACQNGTLRIGRVHVYRLDSEHDPRFVVDIPTQNHWREKSRLEDITNLPKYQIETKNNSVSSMFRLISWQNEMKENK
;
A
#
# COMPACT_ATOMS: atom_id res chain seq x y z
N MET A 1 -0.28 21.79 2.54
CA MET A 1 -0.69 21.29 1.20
C MET A 1 -1.70 20.19 1.46
N ASN A 2 -2.98 20.46 1.24
CA ASN A 2 -4.03 19.44 1.37
C ASN A 2 -4.18 18.79 -0.01
N GLY A 3 -3.59 17.61 -0.19
CA GLY A 3 -3.72 16.81 -1.41
C GLY A 3 -4.29 15.44 -1.03
N ASN A 4 -5.22 14.92 -1.82
CA ASN A 4 -5.68 13.55 -1.67
C ASN A 4 -4.60 12.60 -2.20
N LEU A 5 -4.12 11.68 -1.36
CA LEU A 5 -3.11 10.68 -1.73
C LEU A 5 -3.46 9.93 -3.03
N LEU A 6 -4.75 9.71 -3.28
CA LEU A 6 -5.22 8.98 -4.46
C LEU A 6 -5.08 9.75 -5.78
N ASP A 7 -4.88 11.07 -5.71
CA ASP A 7 -4.72 11.95 -6.87
C ASP A 7 -3.25 12.34 -7.10
N ALA A 8 -2.32 11.75 -6.34
CA ALA A 8 -0.90 12.00 -6.49
C ALA A 8 -0.39 11.55 -7.87
N ASN A 9 0.32 12.44 -8.55
CA ASN A 9 1.04 12.11 -9.79
C ASN A 9 2.29 11.30 -9.46
N ALA A 10 2.13 9.99 -9.27
CA ALA A 10 3.19 9.08 -8.87
C ALA A 10 3.02 7.70 -9.52
N ALA A 11 4.13 7.08 -9.89
CA ALA A 11 4.13 5.75 -10.51
C ALA A 11 3.51 4.64 -9.66
N ALA A 12 3.56 4.78 -8.33
CA ALA A 12 2.98 3.86 -7.37
C ALA A 12 2.29 4.61 -6.24
N LEU A 13 1.13 4.10 -5.83
CA LEU A 13 0.45 4.55 -4.61
C LEU A 13 0.51 3.48 -3.53
N VAL A 14 0.52 3.92 -2.28
CA VAL A 14 0.80 3.07 -1.13
C VAL A 14 -0.42 2.98 -0.24
N ASN A 15 -0.80 1.76 0.12
CA ASN A 15 -1.94 1.50 0.97
C ASN A 15 -1.50 0.79 2.25
N ALA A 16 -1.85 1.35 3.40
CA ALA A 16 -1.72 0.68 4.69
C ALA A 16 -2.82 -0.36 4.81
N VAL A 17 -2.45 -1.64 4.99
CA VAL A 17 -3.43 -2.73 5.07
C VAL A 17 -3.22 -3.61 6.30
N ASN A 18 -4.18 -4.48 6.55
CA ASN A 18 -4.06 -5.60 7.47
C ASN A 18 -3.70 -6.89 6.70
N CYS A 19 -3.35 -7.94 7.44
CA CYS A 19 -2.99 -9.23 6.85
C CYS A 19 -4.20 -10.18 6.67
N VAL A 20 -5.42 -9.75 7.01
CA VAL A 20 -6.63 -10.61 6.99
C VAL A 20 -7.60 -10.31 5.85
N GLY A 21 -7.20 -9.50 4.87
CA GLY A 21 -7.97 -9.34 3.63
C GLY A 21 -9.18 -8.40 3.76
N VAL A 22 -9.16 -7.48 4.73
CA VAL A 22 -10.26 -6.52 4.95
C VAL A 22 -9.84 -5.11 4.53
N MET A 23 -10.68 -4.42 3.75
CA MET A 23 -10.55 -2.99 3.44
C MET A 23 -11.92 -2.33 3.66
N GLY A 24 -12.24 -2.08 4.93
CA GLY A 24 -13.60 -1.73 5.36
C GLY A 24 -13.81 -0.27 5.79
N LYS A 25 -12.75 0.52 5.98
CA LYS A 25 -12.82 1.93 6.37
C LYS A 25 -11.58 2.71 5.96
N GLY A 26 -11.65 4.04 6.09
CA GLY A 26 -10.51 4.94 5.88
C GLY A 26 -9.90 4.81 4.49
N LEU A 27 -8.60 5.06 4.41
CA LEU A 27 -7.85 5.04 3.15
C LEU A 27 -7.93 3.68 2.43
N ALA A 28 -7.85 2.57 3.16
CA ALA A 28 -7.95 1.23 2.56
C ALA A 28 -9.29 1.01 1.84
N LEU A 29 -10.41 1.52 2.39
CA LEU A 29 -11.70 1.47 1.71
C LEU A 29 -11.71 2.35 0.45
N GLN A 30 -11.08 3.52 0.50
CA GLN A 30 -10.97 4.39 -0.67
C GLN A 30 -10.16 3.71 -1.80
N PHE A 31 -9.04 3.05 -1.48
CA PHE A 31 -8.29 2.22 -2.43
C PHE A 31 -9.16 1.11 -3.04
N LYS A 32 -9.92 0.38 -2.20
CA LYS A 32 -10.84 -0.67 -2.66
C LYS A 32 -11.90 -0.13 -3.65
N ASN A 33 -12.40 1.08 -3.42
CA ASN A 33 -13.42 1.70 -4.27
C ASN A 33 -12.84 2.35 -5.53
N ARG A 34 -11.60 2.85 -5.46
CA ARG A 34 -10.94 3.61 -6.54
C ARG A 34 -10.36 2.71 -7.64
N PHE A 35 -9.83 1.55 -7.27
CA PHE A 35 -9.12 0.65 -8.18
C PHE A 35 -9.99 -0.51 -8.67
N PRO A 36 -9.64 -1.16 -9.80
CA PRO A 36 -10.42 -2.26 -10.34
C PRO A 36 -10.65 -3.38 -9.33
N ALA A 37 -11.78 -4.08 -9.42
CA ALA A 37 -12.11 -5.16 -8.50
C ALA A 37 -10.99 -6.24 -8.40
N GLY A 38 -10.26 -6.48 -9.50
CA GLY A 38 -9.12 -7.39 -9.55
C GLY A 38 -8.01 -7.07 -8.54
N TYR A 39 -7.78 -5.80 -8.23
CA TYR A 39 -6.83 -5.38 -7.20
C TYR A 39 -7.22 -5.92 -5.82
N PHE A 40 -8.46 -5.67 -5.38
CA PHE A 40 -8.92 -6.13 -4.07
C PHE A 40 -8.93 -7.67 -3.98
N GLN A 41 -9.27 -8.35 -5.08
CA GLN A 41 -9.21 -9.82 -5.13
C GLN A 41 -7.77 -10.35 -5.02
N ALA A 42 -6.80 -9.72 -5.68
CA ALA A 42 -5.39 -10.08 -5.58
C ALA A 42 -4.86 -9.89 -4.15
N TYR A 43 -5.15 -8.75 -3.52
CA TYR A 43 -4.86 -8.49 -2.11
C TYR A 43 -5.45 -9.57 -1.19
N LYS A 44 -6.74 -9.89 -1.36
CA LYS A 44 -7.42 -10.89 -0.51
C LYS A 44 -6.80 -12.28 -0.66
N ARG A 45 -6.44 -12.68 -1.89
CA ARG A 45 -5.71 -13.94 -2.13
C ARG A 45 -4.32 -13.92 -1.48
N ALA A 46 -3.62 -12.79 -1.53
CA ALA A 46 -2.30 -12.66 -0.91
C ALA A 46 -2.36 -12.80 0.62
N CYS A 47 -3.42 -12.26 1.26
CA CYS A 47 -3.71 -12.50 2.68
C CYS A 47 -4.01 -13.99 2.96
N GLN A 48 -4.93 -14.59 2.19
CA GLN A 48 -5.35 -15.98 2.37
C GLN A 48 -4.18 -16.97 2.22
N ASN A 49 -3.27 -16.71 1.29
CA ASN A 49 -2.11 -17.55 1.04
C ASN A 49 -0.93 -17.26 1.98
N GLY A 50 -1.05 -16.30 2.91
CA GLY A 50 0.03 -15.90 3.82
C GLY A 50 1.24 -15.24 3.14
N THR A 51 1.10 -14.87 1.87
CA THR A 51 2.15 -14.18 1.11
C THR A 51 2.21 -12.69 1.44
N LEU A 52 1.10 -12.11 1.93
CA LEU A 52 1.07 -10.79 2.56
C LEU A 52 1.10 -10.95 4.09
N ARG A 53 2.14 -10.42 4.74
CA ARG A 53 2.35 -10.45 6.19
C ARG A 53 3.28 -9.32 6.61
N ILE A 54 3.31 -8.93 7.87
CA ILE A 54 4.25 -7.91 8.38
C ILE A 54 5.68 -8.19 7.86
N GLY A 55 6.34 -7.16 7.32
CA GLY A 55 7.65 -7.26 6.67
C GLY A 55 7.63 -7.66 5.18
N ARG A 56 6.51 -8.15 4.65
CA ARG A 56 6.34 -8.59 3.25
C ARG A 56 5.20 -7.86 2.57
N VAL A 57 5.49 -7.09 1.52
CA VAL A 57 4.49 -6.28 0.81
C VAL A 57 3.77 -7.05 -0.30
N HIS A 58 2.63 -6.54 -0.73
CA HIS A 58 1.94 -6.96 -1.96
C HIS A 58 1.98 -5.82 -2.98
N VAL A 59 2.32 -6.15 -4.24
CA VAL A 59 2.37 -5.17 -5.33
C VAL A 59 1.38 -5.60 -6.41
N TYR A 60 0.47 -4.71 -6.76
CA TYR A 60 -0.50 -4.91 -7.84
C TYR A 60 -0.19 -3.95 -8.99
N ARG A 61 -0.01 -4.49 -10.19
CA ARG A 61 0.13 -3.69 -11.42
C ARG A 61 -1.26 -3.33 -11.94
N LEU A 62 -1.51 -2.04 -12.11
CA LEU A 62 -2.69 -1.51 -12.76
C LEU A 62 -2.53 -1.63 -14.27
N ASP A 63 -3.64 -1.94 -14.95
CA ASP A 63 -3.70 -1.90 -16.40
C ASP A 63 -3.98 -0.46 -16.84
N SER A 64 -2.95 0.37 -16.75
CA SER A 64 -2.98 1.79 -17.07
C SER A 64 -1.71 2.19 -17.79
N GLU A 65 -1.85 2.98 -18.85
CA GLU A 65 -0.73 3.61 -19.55
C GLU A 65 -0.20 4.84 -18.80
N HIS A 66 -1.02 5.41 -17.92
CA HIS A 66 -0.69 6.57 -17.09
C HIS A 66 -0.50 6.18 -15.63
N ASP A 67 0.17 7.06 -14.88
CA ASP A 67 0.36 6.90 -13.45
C ASP A 67 -0.97 7.11 -12.68
N PRO A 68 -1.19 6.38 -11.57
CA PRO A 68 -0.31 5.33 -11.05
C PRO A 68 -0.42 4.02 -11.84
N ARG A 69 0.73 3.36 -12.04
CA ARG A 69 0.82 2.03 -12.65
C ARG A 69 0.85 0.92 -11.62
N PHE A 70 1.06 1.24 -10.35
CA PHE A 70 1.16 0.27 -9.27
C PHE A 70 0.38 0.71 -8.03
N VAL A 71 -0.15 -0.27 -7.32
CA VAL A 71 -0.59 -0.15 -5.92
C VAL A 71 0.28 -1.05 -5.06
N VAL A 72 0.80 -0.52 -3.97
CA VAL A 72 1.67 -1.24 -3.03
C VAL A 72 0.98 -1.30 -1.68
N ASP A 73 0.58 -2.51 -1.31
CA ASP A 73 -0.03 -2.81 -0.03
C ASP A 73 1.07 -3.12 1.00
N ILE A 74 1.17 -2.25 2.01
CA ILE A 74 2.07 -2.40 3.13
C ILE A 74 1.27 -2.87 4.34
N PRO A 75 1.50 -4.10 4.83
CA PRO A 75 0.82 -4.60 6.01
C PRO A 75 1.37 -3.90 7.26
N THR A 76 0.50 -3.19 7.97
CA THR A 76 0.81 -2.45 9.22
C THR A 76 0.04 -2.98 10.43
N GLN A 77 -0.78 -4.01 10.21
CA GLN A 77 -1.62 -4.67 11.20
C GLN A 77 -1.74 -6.15 10.85
N ASN A 78 -1.74 -7.03 11.85
CA ASN A 78 -2.13 -8.43 11.64
C ASN A 78 -3.64 -8.51 11.39
N HIS A 79 -4.44 -7.94 12.31
CA HIS A 79 -5.90 -7.87 12.20
C HIS A 79 -6.40 -6.42 12.17
N TRP A 80 -7.46 -6.13 11.43
CA TRP A 80 -8.01 -4.76 11.27
C TRP A 80 -8.57 -4.13 12.56
N ARG A 81 -8.76 -4.94 13.60
CA ARG A 81 -9.23 -4.51 14.94
C ARG A 81 -8.08 -4.02 15.82
N GLU A 82 -6.84 -4.30 15.44
CA GLU A 82 -5.66 -3.86 16.17
C GLU A 82 -5.32 -2.41 15.81
N LYS A 83 -4.57 -1.73 16.69
CA LYS A 83 -3.98 -0.43 16.36
C LYS A 83 -2.80 -0.65 15.42
N SER A 84 -2.62 0.23 14.44
CA SER A 84 -1.38 0.25 13.63
C SER A 84 -0.19 0.56 14.53
N ARG A 85 0.89 -0.22 14.40
CA ARG A 85 2.16 0.05 15.08
C ARG A 85 3.13 0.71 14.10
N LEU A 86 3.70 1.84 14.50
CA LEU A 86 4.69 2.55 13.67
C LEU A 86 5.94 1.69 13.42
N GLU A 87 6.27 0.82 14.37
CA GLU A 87 7.38 -0.14 14.30
C GLU A 87 7.25 -1.09 13.09
N ASP A 88 6.02 -1.47 12.73
CA ASP A 88 5.76 -2.36 11.59
C ASP A 88 6.12 -1.69 10.26
N ILE A 89 6.17 -0.36 10.22
CA ILE A 89 6.53 0.44 9.05
C ILE A 89 8.04 0.69 9.02
N THR A 90 8.66 0.98 10.17
CA THR A 90 10.11 1.23 10.26
C THR A 90 10.95 -0.02 10.04
N ASN A 91 10.39 -1.20 10.35
CA ASN A 91 11.05 -2.50 10.17
C ASN A 91 10.82 -3.12 8.79
N LEU A 92 10.09 -2.46 7.90
CA LEU A 92 10.05 -2.90 6.50
C LEU A 92 11.48 -2.82 5.96
N PRO A 93 12.03 -3.90 5.38
CA PRO A 93 13.26 -3.77 4.64
C PRO A 93 13.07 -2.64 3.63
N LYS A 94 14.08 -1.77 3.45
CA LYS A 94 14.03 -0.70 2.45
C LYS A 94 13.68 -1.33 1.11
N TYR A 95 12.42 -1.30 0.72
CA TYR A 95 11.97 -1.87 -0.54
C TYR A 95 12.43 -0.93 -1.64
N GLN A 96 13.52 -1.30 -2.30
CA GLN A 96 13.74 -0.90 -3.67
C GLN A 96 12.80 -1.76 -4.51
N ILE A 97 11.76 -1.15 -5.07
CA ILE A 97 10.96 -1.82 -6.09
C ILE A 97 11.81 -1.78 -7.37
N GLU A 98 12.68 -2.77 -7.56
CA GLU A 98 13.32 -3.01 -8.85
C GLU A 98 12.31 -3.74 -9.75
N THR A 99 11.69 -3.00 -10.67
CA THR A 99 11.00 -3.61 -11.79
C THR A 99 12.04 -4.12 -12.78
N LYS A 100 11.86 -5.33 -13.35
CA LYS A 100 12.80 -5.95 -14.32
C LYS A 100 13.12 -5.10 -15.58
N ASN A 101 12.48 -3.94 -15.75
CA ASN A 101 12.80 -2.94 -16.76
C ASN A 101 13.24 -1.65 -16.07
N ASN A 102 14.55 -1.37 -16.14
CA ASN A 102 15.28 -0.27 -15.54
C ASN A 102 14.72 1.13 -15.87
N SER A 103 13.64 1.60 -15.22
CA SER A 103 13.29 3.02 -15.19
C SER A 103 12.19 3.38 -14.18
N VAL A 104 12.29 3.02 -12.90
CA VAL A 104 11.66 3.80 -11.82
C VAL A 104 12.54 3.72 -10.56
N SER A 105 13.63 4.49 -10.54
CA SER A 105 14.32 4.79 -9.29
C SER A 105 13.50 5.83 -8.52
N SER A 106 12.42 5.42 -7.90
CA SER A 106 11.67 6.25 -6.95
C SER A 106 11.63 5.51 -5.63
N MET A 107 12.73 5.60 -4.89
CA MET A 107 12.80 5.15 -3.49
C MET A 107 11.63 5.75 -2.72
N PHE A 108 10.87 4.89 -2.04
CA PHE A 108 9.91 5.29 -1.03
C PHE A 108 10.61 6.19 0.00
N ARG A 109 10.31 7.50 0.02
CA ARG A 109 10.64 8.32 1.21
C ARG A 109 9.59 8.03 2.28
N LEU A 110 9.84 6.97 3.05
CA LEU A 110 9.10 6.56 4.25
C LEU A 110 8.78 7.73 5.21
N ILE A 111 9.63 8.76 5.25
CA ILE A 111 9.47 9.94 6.13
C ILE A 111 8.21 10.76 5.80
N SER A 112 7.83 10.90 4.52
CA SER A 112 6.66 11.74 4.16
C SER A 112 5.34 11.07 4.56
N TRP A 113 5.26 9.75 4.40
CA TRP A 113 4.06 8.96 4.71
C TRP A 113 3.86 8.77 6.23
N GLN A 114 4.94 8.75 7.00
CA GLN A 114 4.88 8.74 8.47
C GLN A 114 4.24 10.01 9.06
N ASN A 115 4.36 11.16 8.40
CA ASN A 115 3.75 12.40 8.86
C ASN A 115 2.23 12.42 8.58
N GLU A 116 1.82 11.97 7.39
CA GLU A 116 0.40 11.90 6.98
C GLU A 116 -0.42 10.88 7.80
N MET A 117 0.19 9.78 8.24
CA MET A 117 -0.44 8.79 9.12
C MET A 117 -0.54 9.23 10.59
N LYS A 118 0.27 10.21 11.03
CA LYS A 118 0.14 10.82 12.36
C LYS A 118 -1.01 11.81 12.43
N GLU A 119 -1.30 12.49 11.32
CA GLU A 119 -2.35 13.51 11.24
C GLU A 119 -3.75 12.93 11.08
N ASN A 120 -3.88 11.69 10.60
CA ASN A 120 -5.17 11.01 10.39
C ASN A 120 -5.59 10.06 11.54
N LYS A 121 -5.11 10.30 12.77
CA LYS A 121 -5.53 9.57 13.98
C LYS A 121 -6.64 10.28 14.74
#